data_AF-A0A971SQN3-F1
#
_entry.id   AF-A0A971SQN3-F1
#
_cell.length_a   1.000
_cell.length_b   1.000
_cell.length_c   1.000
_cell.angle_alpha   90.00
_cell.angle_beta   90.00
_cell.angle_gamma   90.00
#
_symmetry.space_group_name_H-M   'P 1'
#
loop_
_entity.id
_entity.type
_entity.pdbx_description
1 polymer ?
#
loop_
_entity_poly.entity_id
_entity_poly.type
_entity_poly.pdbx_seq_one_letter_code
_entity_poly.pdbx_strand_id
1 'polypeptide(L)'
;IYLLPSAVEGFGFCGSITPKEVELSVQDNPGAPVILTSPGYEGVISNIPEIAVICHMYGSPLIVDEAHGAHLDLSRSFTGGAVKAGADIVIHSLHKTLTGLTQTGLLHVGGMIPAESVARELAVFESSSPSYLLMASIDGTAHLISERGRELFKAWADRLDRFDNRVGELCALRLPGHGELFDCQFDRHMAGFARRGVQGEEVYDFDRSKIVISCEGTDTTGVALMQALRSRFGIECEMATGGYVVAMTGLLDESSNMERLSDAIRTLDGETHRTLPRVPFSLPRIPPRRMSVPAARAEPSETCFLKDSKGRIAAEYVWAYPPGIPMVVPGEEITDELISSFIIQREAGATLQSTFGGMPKRITVIK
;
A
#
# COMPACT_ATOMS: atom_id res chain seq x y z
N ILE A 1 8.55 12.34 -12.32
CA ILE A 1 9.52 12.37 -11.21
C ILE A 1 8.98 11.42 -10.16
N TYR A 2 9.83 10.71 -9.42
CA TYR A 2 9.37 9.85 -8.33
C TYR A 2 9.38 10.64 -7.02
N LEU A 3 8.29 10.54 -6.27
CA LEU A 3 8.23 10.97 -4.87
C LEU A 3 8.51 9.72 -4.03
N LEU A 4 9.54 9.78 -3.19
CA LEU A 4 9.86 8.71 -2.26
C LEU A 4 9.27 9.06 -0.90
N PRO A 5 8.41 8.22 -0.31
CA PRO A 5 7.97 8.42 1.07
C PRO A 5 9.15 8.20 2.02
N SER A 6 9.05 8.73 3.24
CA SER A 6 9.96 8.35 4.32
C SER A 6 9.76 6.88 4.72
N ALA A 7 10.72 6.28 5.40
CA ALA A 7 10.50 5.01 6.08
C ALA A 7 9.80 5.28 7.42
N VAL A 8 8.96 4.35 7.88
CA VAL A 8 8.44 4.38 9.25
C VAL A 8 9.45 3.73 10.18
N GLU A 9 10.03 4.54 11.08
CA GLU A 9 11.13 4.09 11.93
C GLU A 9 10.73 2.85 12.76
N GLY A 10 11.56 1.80 12.65
CA GLY A 10 11.39 0.57 13.44
C GLY A 10 10.27 -0.37 13.00
N PHE A 11 9.59 -0.11 11.88
CA PHE A 11 8.55 -1.02 11.36
C PHE A 11 8.81 -1.57 9.95
N GLY A 12 9.73 -0.96 9.20
CA GLY A 12 10.20 -1.52 7.92
C GLY A 12 9.26 -1.37 6.74
N PHE A 13 8.33 -0.41 6.80
CA PHE A 13 7.44 -0.04 5.69
C PHE A 13 7.49 1.46 5.40
N CYS A 14 6.92 1.87 4.27
CA CYS A 14 6.90 3.26 3.82
C CYS A 14 5.85 4.09 4.58
N GLY A 15 6.22 5.32 4.91
CA GLY A 15 5.35 6.35 5.46
C GLY A 15 4.48 7.04 4.41
N SER A 16 3.84 8.12 4.83
CA SER A 16 3.04 9.00 3.98
C SER A 16 3.93 9.78 3.02
N ILE A 17 3.38 10.13 1.85
CA ILE A 17 3.92 11.23 1.05
C ILE A 17 3.46 12.53 1.69
N THR A 18 4.41 13.42 1.98
CA THR A 18 4.11 14.67 2.68
C THR A 18 3.62 15.76 1.71
N PRO A 19 2.76 16.69 2.16
CA PRO A 19 2.42 17.88 1.39
C PRO A 19 3.66 18.65 0.92
N LYS A 20 4.71 18.69 1.74
CA LYS A 20 5.94 19.41 1.43
C LYS A 20 6.71 18.80 0.26
N GLU A 21 6.82 17.47 0.20
CA GLU A 21 7.46 16.77 -0.92
C GLU A 21 6.71 17.00 -2.23
N VAL A 22 5.37 17.01 -2.18
CA VAL A 22 4.54 17.32 -3.35
C VAL A 22 4.76 18.76 -3.78
N GLU A 23 4.70 19.73 -2.85
CA GLU A 23 4.89 21.16 -3.14
C GLU A 23 6.20 21.42 -3.88
N LEU A 24 7.32 20.89 -3.35
CA LEU A 24 8.63 21.04 -3.99
C LEU A 24 8.64 20.48 -5.42
N SER A 25 7.99 19.34 -5.64
CA SER A 25 7.94 18.70 -6.96
C SER A 25 7.08 19.47 -7.97
N VAL A 26 5.88 19.92 -7.57
CA VAL A 26 4.97 20.67 -8.47
C VAL A 26 5.42 22.10 -8.69
N GLN A 27 6.14 22.70 -7.74
CA GLN A 27 6.75 24.01 -7.91
C GLN A 27 7.77 24.01 -9.06
N ASP A 28 8.58 22.96 -9.17
CA ASP A 28 9.56 22.80 -10.24
C ASP A 28 8.92 22.27 -11.55
N ASN A 29 7.69 21.76 -11.49
CA ASN A 29 6.98 21.13 -12.61
C ASN A 29 5.48 21.52 -12.64
N PRO A 30 5.15 22.81 -12.77
CA PRO A 30 3.77 23.28 -12.70
C PRO A 30 2.91 22.68 -13.82
N GLY A 31 1.69 22.29 -13.48
CA GLY A 31 0.76 21.63 -14.41
C GLY A 31 1.00 20.14 -14.66
N ALA A 32 2.09 19.56 -14.15
CA ALA A 32 2.33 18.12 -14.26
C ALA A 32 1.34 17.34 -13.38
N PRO A 33 0.69 16.26 -13.87
CA PRO A 33 -0.16 15.42 -13.05
C PRO A 33 0.60 14.77 -11.89
N VAL A 34 -0.02 14.76 -10.72
CA VAL A 34 0.49 14.07 -9.53
C VAL A 34 -0.29 12.78 -9.36
N ILE A 35 0.42 11.64 -9.27
CA ILE A 35 -0.19 10.32 -9.05
C ILE A 35 0.36 9.77 -7.74
N LEU A 36 -0.53 9.47 -6.79
CA LEU A 36 -0.18 8.92 -5.47
C LEU A 36 -1.00 7.67 -5.17
N THR A 37 -0.43 6.74 -4.43
CA THR A 37 -1.18 5.63 -3.82
C THR A 37 -1.51 6.00 -2.37
N SER A 38 -2.79 5.97 -2.00
CA SER A 38 -3.24 6.22 -0.63
C SER A 38 -4.60 5.54 -0.41
N PRO A 39 -4.75 4.63 0.56
CA PRO A 39 -3.72 4.15 1.49
C PRO A 39 -2.67 3.26 0.80
N GLY A 40 -1.48 3.16 1.40
CA GLY A 40 -0.52 2.10 1.10
C GLY A 40 -1.03 0.72 1.52
N TYR A 41 -0.28 -0.35 1.20
CA TYR A 41 -0.66 -1.72 1.52
C TYR A 41 -0.84 -1.95 3.04
N GLU A 42 0.01 -1.32 3.83
CA GLU A 42 0.01 -1.38 5.29
C GLU A 42 -1.12 -0.57 5.91
N GLY A 43 -1.79 0.30 5.14
CA GLY A 43 -2.84 1.19 5.64
C GLY A 43 -2.39 2.62 5.89
N VAL A 44 -1.14 2.99 5.59
CA VAL A 44 -0.67 4.37 5.72
C VAL A 44 -1.40 5.29 4.75
N ILE A 45 -2.04 6.35 5.27
CA ILE A 45 -2.80 7.35 4.51
C ILE A 45 -1.96 8.63 4.44
N SER A 46 -1.92 9.28 3.28
CA SER A 46 -1.27 10.59 3.11
C SER A 46 -2.25 11.75 3.34
N ASN A 47 -1.76 12.96 3.57
CA ASN A 47 -2.60 14.15 3.75
C ASN A 47 -3.17 14.63 2.39
N ILE A 48 -4.09 13.85 1.83
CA ILE A 48 -4.72 14.13 0.53
C ILE A 48 -5.42 15.50 0.49
N PRO A 49 -6.13 15.96 1.54
CA PRO A 49 -6.76 17.29 1.50
C PRO A 49 -5.77 18.43 1.25
N GLU A 50 -4.63 18.44 1.97
CA GLU A 50 -3.61 19.48 1.79
C GLU A 50 -2.85 19.31 0.47
N ILE A 51 -2.55 18.07 0.09
CA ILE A 51 -1.93 17.75 -1.20
C ILE A 51 -2.79 18.22 -2.37
N ALA A 52 -4.12 18.02 -2.33
CA ALA A 52 -5.04 18.47 -3.35
C ALA A 52 -5.01 20.00 -3.51
N VAL A 53 -5.05 20.73 -2.39
CA VAL A 53 -4.92 22.20 -2.38
C VAL A 53 -3.60 22.64 -3.05
N ILE A 54 -2.48 22.02 -2.67
CA ILE A 54 -1.16 22.33 -3.24
C ILE A 54 -1.14 22.04 -4.75
N CYS A 55 -1.58 20.85 -5.16
CA CYS A 55 -1.65 20.47 -6.57
C CYS A 55 -2.45 21.50 -7.39
N HIS A 56 -3.64 21.87 -6.92
CA HIS A 56 -4.52 22.83 -7.61
C HIS A 56 -3.93 24.25 -7.66
N MET A 57 -3.20 24.69 -6.61
CA MET A 57 -2.49 25.98 -6.62
C MET A 57 -1.45 26.07 -7.75
N TYR A 58 -0.81 24.96 -8.10
CA TYR A 58 0.18 24.87 -9.18
C TYR A 58 -0.42 24.37 -10.51
N GLY A 59 -1.75 24.26 -10.61
CA GLY A 59 -2.45 23.81 -11.81
C GLY A 59 -2.25 22.32 -12.15
N SER A 60 -1.75 21.53 -11.21
CA SER A 60 -1.51 20.10 -11.35
C SER A 60 -2.75 19.30 -10.94
N PRO A 61 -3.29 18.41 -11.79
CA PRO A 61 -4.34 17.49 -11.37
C PRO A 61 -3.78 16.41 -10.44
N LEU A 62 -4.55 16.05 -9.41
CA LEU A 62 -4.23 15.00 -8.45
C LEU A 62 -5.02 13.72 -8.76
N ILE A 63 -4.30 12.64 -9.00
CA ILE A 63 -4.82 11.30 -9.22
C ILE A 63 -4.42 10.44 -8.02
N VAL A 64 -5.39 9.85 -7.33
CA VAL A 64 -5.14 8.97 -6.18
C VAL A 64 -5.56 7.55 -6.50
N ASP A 65 -4.59 6.64 -6.51
CA ASP A 65 -4.86 5.21 -6.47
C ASP A 65 -5.24 4.80 -5.04
N GLU A 66 -6.55 4.73 -4.81
CA GLU A 66 -7.19 4.33 -3.55
C GLU A 66 -7.75 2.89 -3.67
N ALA A 67 -7.07 2.03 -4.44
CA ALA A 67 -7.52 0.66 -4.67
C ALA A 67 -7.77 -0.11 -3.36
N HIS A 68 -6.96 0.12 -2.33
CA HIS A 68 -7.11 -0.51 -1.00
C HIS A 68 -7.90 0.34 0.01
N GLY A 69 -8.53 1.43 -0.41
CA GLY A 69 -9.26 2.38 0.46
C GLY A 69 -10.71 2.65 0.06
N ALA A 70 -11.34 1.79 -0.74
CA ALA A 70 -12.72 2.03 -1.23
C ALA A 70 -13.78 2.16 -0.11
N HIS A 71 -13.47 1.66 1.09
CA HIS A 71 -14.31 1.79 2.29
C HIS A 71 -14.17 3.14 3.03
N LEU A 72 -13.12 3.91 2.73
CA LEU A 72 -12.84 5.18 3.41
C LEU A 72 -13.94 6.21 3.11
N ASP A 73 -14.26 7.01 4.12
CA ASP A 73 -15.29 8.04 4.13
C ASP A 73 -16.74 7.57 3.87
N LEU A 74 -16.99 6.26 3.74
CA LEU A 74 -18.34 5.70 3.76
C LEU A 74 -18.94 5.63 5.17
N SER A 75 -18.13 5.82 6.21
CA SER A 75 -18.57 5.98 7.59
C SER A 75 -17.64 6.89 8.38
N ARG A 76 -18.06 7.35 9.57
CA ARG A 76 -17.21 8.16 10.46
C ARG A 76 -16.07 7.36 11.12
N SER A 77 -16.12 6.03 11.05
CA SER A 77 -15.11 5.16 11.65
C SER A 77 -13.91 4.91 10.75
N PHE A 78 -14.04 5.21 9.45
CA PHE A 78 -13.03 5.02 8.42
C PHE A 78 -12.91 6.32 7.62
N THR A 79 -11.85 7.09 7.88
CA THR A 79 -11.64 8.45 7.34
C THR A 79 -10.45 8.51 6.41
N GLY A 80 -10.34 9.59 5.65
CA GLY A 80 -9.16 9.87 4.82
C GLY A 80 -9.32 9.44 3.36
N GLY A 81 -10.56 9.37 2.88
CA GLY A 81 -10.86 9.04 1.48
C GLY A 81 -10.57 10.21 0.54
N ALA A 82 -9.91 9.92 -0.57
CA ALA A 82 -9.46 10.89 -1.54
C ALA A 82 -10.60 11.57 -2.30
N VAL A 83 -11.75 10.90 -2.43
CA VAL A 83 -12.94 11.44 -3.12
C VAL A 83 -13.44 12.70 -2.42
N LYS A 84 -13.62 12.66 -1.08
CA LYS A 84 -14.06 13.83 -0.32
C LYS A 84 -12.92 14.82 -0.07
N ALA A 85 -11.67 14.36 -0.09
CA ALA A 85 -10.50 15.20 0.04
C ALA A 85 -10.23 16.11 -1.18
N GLY A 86 -10.93 15.90 -2.30
CA GLY A 86 -10.87 16.78 -3.46
C GLY A 86 -9.86 16.34 -4.53
N ALA A 87 -9.46 15.07 -4.56
CA ALA A 87 -8.70 14.53 -5.68
C ALA A 87 -9.54 14.55 -6.99
N ASP A 88 -8.87 14.75 -8.13
CA ASP A 88 -9.52 14.89 -9.44
C ASP A 88 -9.89 13.53 -10.06
N ILE A 89 -9.06 12.52 -9.82
CA ILE A 89 -9.37 11.12 -10.15
C ILE A 89 -9.07 10.25 -8.95
N VAL A 90 -10.00 9.36 -8.59
CA VAL A 90 -9.80 8.36 -7.54
C VAL A 90 -10.14 6.97 -8.07
N ILE A 91 -9.20 6.03 -7.91
CA ILE A 91 -9.36 4.64 -8.34
C ILE A 91 -9.75 3.79 -7.13
N HIS A 92 -10.88 3.11 -7.17
CA HIS A 92 -11.31 2.16 -6.14
C HIS A 92 -11.35 0.74 -6.70
N SER A 93 -10.83 -0.23 -5.95
CA SER A 93 -11.05 -1.66 -6.22
C SER A 93 -12.11 -2.19 -5.27
N LEU A 94 -13.35 -2.33 -5.75
CA LEU A 94 -14.47 -2.78 -4.90
C LEU A 94 -14.26 -4.19 -4.35
N HIS A 95 -13.54 -5.03 -5.08
CA HIS A 95 -13.27 -6.41 -4.68
C HIS A 95 -12.19 -6.59 -3.63
N LYS A 96 -11.47 -5.51 -3.27
CA LYS A 96 -10.40 -5.58 -2.26
C LYS A 96 -10.91 -5.27 -0.86
N THR A 97 -11.71 -4.22 -0.73
CA THR A 97 -12.14 -3.69 0.58
C THR A 97 -13.64 -3.56 0.75
N LEU A 98 -14.40 -3.78 -0.33
CA LEU A 98 -15.85 -3.86 -0.32
C LEU A 98 -16.29 -5.24 -0.83
N THR A 99 -17.55 -5.39 -1.20
CA THR A 99 -18.17 -6.69 -1.50
C THR A 99 -18.21 -7.05 -2.98
N GLY A 100 -17.42 -6.37 -3.81
CA GLY A 100 -17.39 -6.61 -5.25
C GLY A 100 -16.70 -7.93 -5.62
N LEU A 101 -17.10 -8.54 -6.74
CA LEU A 101 -16.36 -9.68 -7.30
C LEU A 101 -15.02 -9.22 -7.87
N THR A 102 -13.99 -10.08 -7.83
CA THR A 102 -12.68 -9.81 -8.44
C THR A 102 -12.84 -9.25 -9.87
N GLN A 103 -12.02 -8.25 -10.21
CA GLN A 103 -12.09 -7.41 -11.43
C GLN A 103 -13.06 -6.22 -11.37
N THR A 104 -13.86 -6.07 -10.32
CA THR A 104 -14.72 -4.87 -10.16
C THR A 104 -13.94 -3.68 -9.58
N GLY A 105 -14.16 -2.50 -10.13
CA GLY A 105 -13.59 -1.24 -9.66
C GLY A 105 -14.44 -0.04 -10.06
N LEU A 106 -14.18 1.11 -9.45
CA LEU A 106 -14.80 2.39 -9.78
C LEU A 106 -13.70 3.41 -10.07
N LEU A 107 -13.96 4.27 -11.05
CA LEU A 107 -13.16 5.46 -11.31
C LEU A 107 -14.02 6.68 -10.98
N HIS A 108 -13.68 7.39 -9.92
CA HIS A 108 -14.33 8.66 -9.58
C HIS A 108 -13.61 9.77 -10.30
N VAL A 109 -14.35 10.66 -10.96
CA VAL A 109 -13.80 11.78 -11.72
C VAL A 109 -14.45 13.08 -11.24
N GLY A 110 -13.64 14.09 -10.97
CA GLY A 110 -14.06 15.41 -10.53
C GLY A 110 -12.98 16.47 -10.72
N GLY A 111 -13.24 17.66 -10.16
CA GLY A 111 -12.27 18.76 -10.12
C GLY A 111 -11.83 19.27 -11.50
N MET A 112 -10.53 19.22 -11.76
CA MET A 112 -9.86 19.80 -12.94
C MET A 112 -10.04 18.97 -14.22
N ILE A 113 -10.45 17.71 -14.14
CA ILE A 113 -10.47 16.78 -15.28
C ILE A 113 -11.91 16.59 -15.79
N PRO A 114 -12.19 16.92 -17.07
CA PRO A 114 -13.51 16.68 -17.66
C PRO A 114 -13.83 15.19 -17.79
N ALA A 115 -15.02 14.78 -17.35
CA ALA A 115 -15.47 13.39 -17.39
C ALA A 115 -15.53 12.82 -18.81
N GLU A 116 -15.89 13.63 -19.81
CA GLU A 116 -15.95 13.21 -21.21
C GLU A 116 -14.56 12.86 -21.77
N SER A 117 -13.52 13.56 -21.31
CA SER A 117 -12.15 13.23 -21.70
C SER A 117 -11.74 11.88 -21.13
N VAL A 118 -12.05 11.61 -19.86
CA VAL A 118 -11.77 10.31 -19.25
C VAL A 118 -12.54 9.18 -19.94
N ALA A 119 -13.83 9.38 -20.21
CA ALA A 119 -14.66 8.38 -20.90
C ALA A 119 -14.10 8.04 -22.30
N ARG A 120 -13.59 9.03 -23.04
CA ARG A 120 -12.94 8.81 -24.33
C ARG A 120 -11.70 7.94 -24.22
N GLU A 121 -10.84 8.19 -23.23
CA GLU A 121 -9.62 7.39 -23.05
C GLU A 121 -9.93 5.97 -22.52
N LEU A 122 -10.94 5.82 -21.65
CA LEU A 122 -11.39 4.52 -21.15
C LEU A 122 -11.90 3.60 -22.27
N ALA A 123 -12.56 4.16 -23.29
CA ALA A 123 -13.10 3.39 -24.42
C ALA A 123 -12.05 2.57 -25.19
N VAL A 124 -10.76 2.88 -25.04
CA VAL A 124 -9.65 2.10 -25.63
C VAL A 124 -9.41 0.78 -24.89
N PHE A 125 -9.67 0.74 -23.59
CA PHE A 125 -9.36 -0.40 -22.71
C PHE A 125 -10.59 -1.25 -22.37
N GLU A 126 -11.79 -0.65 -22.41
CA GLU A 126 -13.02 -1.34 -22.09
C GLU A 126 -13.48 -2.29 -23.21
N SER A 127 -14.10 -3.40 -22.80
CA SER A 127 -14.77 -4.30 -23.72
C SER A 127 -16.09 -3.69 -24.19
N SER A 128 -16.38 -3.76 -25.49
CA SER A 128 -17.71 -3.44 -26.03
C SER A 128 -18.81 -4.42 -25.56
N SER A 129 -18.43 -5.52 -24.91
CA SER A 129 -19.30 -6.50 -24.27
C SER A 129 -18.86 -6.69 -22.81
N PRO A 130 -19.24 -5.80 -21.89
CA PRO A 130 -18.88 -5.92 -20.48
C PRO A 130 -19.55 -7.14 -19.85
N SER A 131 -18.94 -7.67 -18.79
CA SER A 131 -19.55 -8.77 -18.03
C SER A 131 -20.71 -8.24 -17.20
N TYR A 132 -21.94 -8.60 -17.57
CA TYR A 132 -23.15 -8.24 -16.83
C TYR A 132 -23.15 -8.73 -15.38
N LEU A 133 -22.46 -9.85 -15.10
CA LEU A 133 -22.29 -10.34 -13.72
C LEU A 133 -21.39 -9.41 -12.89
N LEU A 134 -20.32 -8.87 -13.49
CA LEU A 134 -19.47 -7.90 -12.81
C LEU A 134 -20.20 -6.57 -12.62
N MET A 135 -20.97 -6.12 -13.61
CA MET A 135 -21.81 -4.91 -13.48
C MET A 135 -22.87 -5.07 -12.37
N ALA A 136 -23.56 -6.20 -12.32
CA ALA A 136 -24.51 -6.50 -11.25
C ALA A 136 -23.84 -6.60 -9.87
N SER A 137 -22.59 -7.07 -9.80
CA SER A 137 -21.82 -7.09 -8.55
C SER A 137 -21.44 -5.70 -8.06
N ILE A 138 -21.08 -4.79 -8.98
CA ILE A 138 -20.84 -3.37 -8.66
C ILE A 138 -22.12 -2.74 -8.11
N ASP A 139 -23.25 -2.91 -8.81
CA ASP A 139 -24.55 -2.38 -8.41
C ASP A 139 -25.01 -2.95 -7.05
N GLY A 140 -24.89 -4.26 -6.86
CA GLY A 140 -25.20 -4.93 -5.60
C GLY A 140 -24.35 -4.44 -4.42
N THR A 141 -23.07 -4.13 -4.65
CA THR A 141 -22.19 -3.53 -3.65
C THR A 141 -22.65 -2.12 -3.28
N ALA A 142 -22.96 -1.30 -4.28
CA ALA A 142 -23.48 0.06 -4.05
C ALA A 142 -24.82 0.03 -3.30
N HIS A 143 -25.73 -0.87 -3.68
CA HIS A 143 -27.02 -1.07 -3.02
C HIS A 143 -26.86 -1.50 -1.55
N LEU A 144 -25.99 -2.47 -1.28
CA LEU A 144 -25.71 -2.94 0.09
C LEU A 144 -25.19 -1.80 0.98
N ILE A 145 -24.26 -1.00 0.47
CA ILE A 145 -23.69 0.16 1.18
C ILE A 145 -24.76 1.22 1.42
N SER A 146 -25.62 1.49 0.43
CA SER A 146 -26.71 2.47 0.55
C SER A 146 -27.72 2.06 1.63
N GLU A 147 -28.19 0.81 1.60
CA GLU A 147 -29.25 0.32 2.48
C GLU A 147 -28.75 -0.01 3.90
N ARG A 148 -27.57 -0.65 3.99
CA ARG A 148 -27.08 -1.26 5.23
C ARG A 148 -25.69 -0.79 5.65
N GLY A 149 -25.03 0.07 4.87
CA GLY A 149 -23.66 0.50 5.14
C GLY A 149 -23.48 1.06 6.56
N ARG A 150 -24.41 1.89 7.04
CA ARG A 150 -24.34 2.44 8.41
C ARG A 150 -24.25 1.36 9.49
N GLU A 151 -25.09 0.33 9.39
CA GLU A 151 -25.11 -0.81 10.31
C GLU A 151 -23.82 -1.63 10.19
N LEU A 152 -23.43 -1.97 8.96
CA LEU A 152 -22.29 -2.84 8.68
C LEU A 152 -20.96 -2.19 9.06
N PHE A 153 -20.73 -0.93 8.70
CA PHE A 153 -19.52 -0.19 9.08
C PHE A 153 -19.42 0.01 10.59
N LYS A 154 -20.56 0.25 11.27
CA LYS A 154 -20.57 0.30 12.73
C LYS A 154 -20.19 -1.05 13.33
N ALA A 155 -20.79 -2.14 12.86
CA ALA A 155 -20.48 -3.47 13.36
C ALA A 155 -19.01 -3.85 13.13
N TRP A 156 -18.45 -3.50 11.97
CA TRP A 156 -17.04 -3.70 11.66
C TRP A 156 -16.13 -2.89 12.59
N ALA A 157 -16.41 -1.59 12.78
CA ALA A 157 -15.67 -0.76 13.72
C ALA A 157 -15.74 -1.30 15.17
N ASP A 158 -16.93 -1.70 15.63
CA ASP A 158 -17.10 -2.29 16.96
C ASP A 158 -16.33 -3.62 17.11
N ARG A 159 -16.15 -4.38 16.02
CA ARG A 159 -15.30 -5.60 16.02
C ARG A 159 -13.82 -5.28 16.12
N LEU A 160 -13.35 -4.24 15.42
CA LEU A 160 -11.97 -3.76 15.54
C LEU A 160 -11.69 -3.25 16.96
N ASP A 161 -12.60 -2.49 17.56
CA ASP A 161 -12.47 -2.04 18.95
C ASP A 161 -12.39 -3.25 19.92
N ARG A 162 -13.18 -4.30 19.70
CA ARG A 162 -13.09 -5.54 20.50
C ARG A 162 -11.79 -6.30 20.27
N PHE A 163 -11.31 -6.35 19.01
CA PHE A 163 -10.02 -6.94 18.68
C PHE A 163 -8.90 -6.22 19.43
N ASP A 164 -8.87 -4.89 19.41
CA ASP A 164 -7.86 -4.08 20.11
C ASP A 164 -7.84 -4.39 21.62
N ASN A 165 -9.01 -4.39 22.26
CA ASN A 165 -9.15 -4.75 23.68
C ASN A 165 -8.73 -6.19 23.99
N ARG A 166 -8.99 -7.14 23.07
CA ARG A 166 -8.70 -8.56 23.29
C ARG A 166 -7.23 -8.89 23.10
N VAL A 167 -6.58 -8.25 22.13
CA VAL A 167 -5.12 -8.34 21.93
C VAL A 167 -4.40 -7.79 23.16
N GLY A 168 -4.81 -6.62 23.65
CA GLY A 168 -4.22 -6.00 24.84
C GLY A 168 -2.76 -5.59 24.63
N GLU A 169 -1.97 -5.63 25.71
CA GLU A 169 -0.52 -5.43 25.65
C GLU A 169 0.20 -6.69 25.13
N LEU A 170 1.19 -6.48 24.26
CA LEU A 170 2.04 -7.52 23.70
C LEU A 170 3.49 -7.34 24.17
N CYS A 171 4.17 -8.46 24.37
CA CYS A 171 5.52 -8.50 24.90
C CYS A 171 6.58 -8.37 23.81
N ALA A 172 6.40 -8.99 22.65
CA ALA A 172 7.40 -9.10 21.59
C ALA A 172 6.94 -8.47 20.27
N LEU A 173 5.74 -8.82 19.80
CA LEU A 173 5.13 -8.31 18.58
C LEU A 173 4.59 -6.89 18.78
N ARG A 174 4.49 -6.13 17.70
CA ARG A 174 3.95 -4.76 17.70
C ARG A 174 2.91 -4.59 16.60
N LEU A 175 1.79 -3.95 16.93
CA LEU A 175 0.73 -3.66 15.97
C LEU A 175 0.55 -2.14 15.86
N PRO A 176 1.22 -1.45 14.92
CA PRO A 176 1.05 -0.01 14.77
C PRO A 176 -0.43 0.32 14.49
N GLY A 177 -1.01 1.21 15.29
CA GLY A 177 -2.41 1.61 15.17
C GLY A 177 -3.44 0.71 15.87
N HIS A 178 -3.04 -0.35 16.57
CA HIS A 178 -3.92 -1.34 17.22
C HIS A 178 -3.42 -1.78 18.63
N GLY A 179 -4.30 -2.36 19.46
CA GLY A 179 -3.99 -2.85 20.83
C GLY A 179 -3.98 -1.78 21.95
N GLU A 180 -3.53 -2.11 23.17
CA GLU A 180 -3.53 -1.18 24.33
C GLU A 180 -2.51 -0.02 24.25
N LEU A 181 -1.71 0.04 23.17
CA LEU A 181 -1.00 1.27 22.78
C LEU A 181 -1.97 2.39 22.32
N PHE A 182 -3.27 2.11 22.26
CA PHE A 182 -4.36 3.01 21.90
C PHE A 182 -4.97 3.77 23.10
N ASP A 183 -4.20 4.09 24.15
CA ASP A 183 -4.71 5.03 25.14
C ASP A 183 -4.47 6.47 24.69
N CYS A 184 -5.51 7.01 24.05
CA CYS A 184 -5.85 8.40 24.26
C CYS A 184 -7.36 8.63 24.10
N GLN A 185 -7.98 9.00 25.23
CA GLN A 185 -9.11 9.92 25.27
C GLN A 185 -8.73 11.18 24.47
N PHE A 186 -8.96 11.19 23.16
CA PHE A 186 -8.99 12.42 22.35
C PHE A 186 -10.43 12.71 21.98
N ASP A 187 -10.85 13.92 22.36
CA ASP A 187 -12.07 14.55 21.91
C ASP A 187 -12.16 14.44 20.38
N ARG A 188 -13.27 13.87 19.88
CA ARG A 188 -13.59 13.65 18.46
C ARG A 188 -13.73 14.94 17.63
N HIS A 189 -13.25 16.07 18.12
CA HIS A 189 -13.49 17.40 17.56
C HIS A 189 -12.25 18.12 17.03
N MET A 190 -11.05 17.55 17.13
CA MET A 190 -9.86 18.09 16.47
C MET A 190 -9.21 17.00 15.61
N ALA A 191 -9.50 17.05 14.31
CA ALA A 191 -8.75 16.35 13.29
C ALA A 191 -7.31 16.90 13.30
N GLY A 192 -6.34 16.02 13.60
CA GLY A 192 -4.93 16.34 13.56
C GLY A 192 -4.12 15.57 14.60
N PHE A 193 -3.23 14.73 14.09
CA PHE A 193 -1.97 14.28 14.70
C PHE A 193 -1.96 12.94 15.49
N ALA A 194 -1.32 11.97 14.82
CA ALA A 194 -0.57 10.80 15.31
C ALA A 194 -1.22 9.94 16.41
N ARG A 195 -1.80 8.80 15.98
CA ARG A 195 -2.13 7.67 16.86
C ARG A 195 -0.83 7.10 17.44
N ARG A 196 -0.74 7.04 18.77
CA ARG A 196 0.43 6.56 19.52
C ARG A 196 0.91 5.19 19.01
N GLY A 197 2.21 5.11 18.70
CA GLY A 197 2.87 3.93 18.13
C GLY A 197 3.76 4.27 16.93
N VAL A 198 3.44 5.36 16.22
CA VAL A 198 4.28 5.96 15.17
C VAL A 198 4.56 7.41 15.57
N GLN A 199 5.79 7.72 15.97
CA GLN A 199 6.21 9.10 16.27
C GLN A 199 6.84 9.70 15.00
N GLY A 200 6.32 10.83 14.51
CA GLY A 200 6.98 11.63 13.47
C GLY A 200 6.03 12.19 12.40
N GLU A 201 6.55 13.09 11.57
CA GLU A 201 5.90 13.57 10.32
C GLU A 201 5.75 12.45 9.28
N GLU A 202 6.26 11.23 9.57
CA GLU A 202 6.32 10.08 8.68
C GLU A 202 4.95 9.47 8.35
N VAL A 203 3.96 9.57 9.25
CA VAL A 203 2.62 9.00 9.03
C VAL A 203 1.56 10.03 9.38
N TYR A 204 0.76 10.41 8.39
CA TYR A 204 -0.35 11.34 8.56
C TYR A 204 -1.57 10.67 9.23
N ASP A 205 -2.05 9.55 8.69
CA ASP A 205 -3.13 8.76 9.27
C ASP A 205 -2.98 7.27 8.89
N PHE A 206 -3.79 6.41 9.50
CA PHE A 206 -3.75 4.97 9.31
C PHE A 206 -5.15 4.37 9.17
N ASP A 207 -5.34 3.59 8.11
CA ASP A 207 -6.52 2.77 7.88
C ASP A 207 -6.53 1.60 8.88
N ARG A 208 -7.37 1.73 9.90
CA ARG A 208 -7.56 0.72 10.95
C ARG A 208 -8.14 -0.61 10.45
N SER A 209 -8.50 -0.72 9.17
CA SER A 209 -8.86 -2.01 8.58
C SER A 209 -7.64 -2.92 8.36
N LYS A 210 -6.43 -2.34 8.33
CA LYS A 210 -5.17 -3.02 8.04
C LYS A 210 -4.43 -3.29 9.34
N ILE A 211 -4.40 -4.54 9.76
CA ILE A 211 -3.69 -4.95 10.97
C ILE A 211 -2.29 -5.39 10.56
N VAL A 212 -1.32 -4.50 10.75
CA VAL A 212 0.10 -4.83 10.59
C VAL A 212 0.59 -5.51 11.87
N ILE A 213 1.14 -6.71 11.75
CA ILE A 213 1.71 -7.47 12.86
C ILE A 213 3.22 -7.49 12.65
N SER A 214 3.92 -6.55 13.29
CA SER A 214 5.37 -6.41 13.19
C SER A 214 6.08 -7.34 14.16
N CYS A 215 7.04 -8.08 13.62
CA CYS A 215 8.00 -8.89 14.36
C CYS A 215 9.43 -8.32 14.22
N GLU A 216 9.55 -7.06 13.81
CA GLU A 216 10.84 -6.35 13.76
C GLU A 216 11.47 -6.31 15.16
N GLY A 217 12.74 -6.73 15.24
CA GLY A 217 13.48 -6.86 16.49
C GLY A 217 13.13 -8.12 17.31
N THR A 218 12.66 -9.18 16.66
CA THR A 218 12.37 -10.48 17.31
C THR A 218 13.16 -11.63 16.68
N ASP A 219 13.01 -12.84 17.21
CA ASP A 219 13.60 -14.07 16.68
C ASP A 219 12.77 -14.74 15.58
N THR A 220 11.64 -14.14 15.18
CA THR A 220 10.80 -14.59 14.07
C THR A 220 10.84 -13.64 12.87
N THR A 221 10.24 -14.06 11.76
CA THR A 221 10.10 -13.26 10.54
C THR A 221 8.62 -13.15 10.15
N GLY A 222 8.28 -12.14 9.35
CA GLY A 222 6.91 -11.98 8.86
C GLY A 222 6.44 -13.23 8.11
N VAL A 223 7.30 -13.81 7.26
CA VAL A 223 6.99 -15.04 6.52
C VAL A 223 6.70 -16.22 7.47
N ALA A 224 7.52 -16.40 8.52
CA ALA A 224 7.30 -17.46 9.50
C ALA A 224 6.01 -17.23 10.31
N LEU A 225 5.73 -15.98 10.68
CA LEU A 225 4.52 -15.58 11.38
C LEU A 225 3.27 -15.83 10.53
N MET A 226 3.27 -15.45 9.26
CA MET A 226 2.18 -15.73 8.31
C MET A 226 1.96 -17.23 8.14
N GLN A 227 3.03 -18.02 8.03
CA GLN A 227 2.92 -19.47 7.95
C GLN A 227 2.32 -20.07 9.24
N ALA A 228 2.68 -19.54 10.42
CA ALA A 228 2.13 -19.99 11.70
C ALA A 228 0.64 -19.64 11.80
N LEU A 229 0.24 -18.40 11.47
CA LEU A 229 -1.16 -17.96 11.40
C LEU A 229 -1.99 -18.88 10.48
N ARG A 230 -1.46 -19.23 9.31
CA ARG A 230 -2.12 -20.11 8.35
C ARG A 230 -2.25 -21.55 8.85
N SER A 231 -1.13 -22.16 9.20
CA SER A 231 -1.05 -23.61 9.46
C SER A 231 -1.62 -24.03 10.81
N ARG A 232 -1.53 -23.17 11.83
CA ARG A 232 -1.97 -23.49 13.20
C ARG A 232 -3.36 -22.92 13.53
N PHE A 233 -3.71 -21.78 12.93
CA PHE A 233 -4.95 -21.05 13.26
C PHE A 233 -5.92 -20.91 12.09
N GLY A 234 -5.54 -21.33 10.88
CA GLY A 234 -6.41 -21.24 9.69
C GLY A 234 -6.68 -19.80 9.26
N ILE A 235 -5.73 -18.90 9.49
CA ILE A 235 -5.81 -17.47 9.14
C ILE A 235 -4.93 -17.20 7.92
N GLU A 236 -5.55 -16.85 6.81
CA GLU A 236 -4.84 -16.34 5.64
C GLU A 236 -4.61 -14.84 5.80
N CYS A 237 -3.35 -14.40 5.74
CA CYS A 237 -3.02 -12.99 5.73
C CYS A 237 -2.83 -12.51 4.28
N GLU A 238 -2.91 -11.21 4.05
CA GLU A 238 -2.76 -10.63 2.70
C GLU A 238 -1.33 -10.83 2.19
N MET A 239 -0.35 -10.45 3.01
CA MET A 239 1.06 -10.55 2.66
C MET A 239 1.95 -10.56 3.91
N ALA A 240 3.21 -10.92 3.71
CA ALA A 240 4.24 -10.85 4.73
C ALA A 240 5.58 -10.47 4.13
N THR A 241 6.28 -9.53 4.75
CA THR A 241 7.67 -9.19 4.42
C THR A 241 8.63 -9.90 5.38
N GLY A 242 9.91 -9.53 5.36
CA GLY A 242 10.87 -10.02 6.36
C GLY A 242 10.48 -9.65 7.80
N GLY A 243 9.89 -8.47 8.00
CA GLY A 243 9.69 -7.86 9.32
C GLY A 243 8.26 -7.80 9.83
N TYR A 244 7.26 -8.06 8.99
CA TYR A 244 5.86 -7.94 9.39
C TYR A 244 4.91 -8.76 8.51
N VAL A 245 3.70 -8.94 9.01
CA VAL A 245 2.55 -9.52 8.30
C VAL A 245 1.44 -8.47 8.21
N VAL A 246 0.69 -8.44 7.12
CA VAL A 246 -0.52 -7.61 6.99
C VAL A 246 -1.74 -8.51 6.96
N ALA A 247 -2.60 -8.38 7.97
CA ALA A 247 -3.93 -8.95 7.96
C ALA A 247 -4.94 -7.84 7.57
N MET A 248 -5.65 -8.04 6.46
CA MET A 248 -6.69 -7.11 6.03
C MET A 248 -8.04 -7.60 6.53
N THR A 249 -8.77 -6.72 7.20
CA THR A 249 -10.16 -6.98 7.59
C THR A 249 -11.13 -6.33 6.59
N GLY A 250 -12.39 -6.74 6.62
CA GLY A 250 -13.41 -6.24 5.70
C GLY A 250 -14.78 -6.05 6.36
N LEU A 251 -15.65 -5.37 5.62
CA LEU A 251 -17.02 -5.00 6.03
C LEU A 251 -17.85 -6.19 6.54
N LEU A 252 -17.60 -7.38 5.99
CA LEU A 252 -18.36 -8.60 6.27
C LEU A 252 -17.64 -9.56 7.22
N ASP A 253 -16.51 -9.17 7.81
CA ASP A 253 -15.84 -10.02 8.80
C ASP A 253 -16.71 -10.29 10.02
N GLU A 254 -16.71 -11.55 10.46
CA GLU A 254 -17.45 -12.00 11.64
C GLU A 254 -16.64 -11.78 12.92
N SER A 255 -17.33 -11.66 14.06
CA SER A 255 -16.66 -11.53 15.36
C SER A 255 -15.75 -12.73 15.67
N SER A 256 -16.16 -13.94 15.26
CA SER A 256 -15.39 -15.18 15.41
C SER A 256 -14.03 -15.13 14.71
N ASN A 257 -13.95 -14.53 13.51
CA ASN A 257 -12.69 -14.35 12.77
C ASN A 257 -11.75 -13.41 13.53
N MET A 258 -12.29 -12.30 14.03
CA MET A 258 -11.53 -11.29 14.76
C MET A 258 -11.01 -11.83 16.11
N GLU A 259 -11.85 -12.58 16.83
CA GLU A 259 -11.47 -13.25 18.07
C GLU A 259 -10.36 -14.27 17.83
N ARG A 260 -10.49 -15.11 16.79
CA ARG A 260 -9.47 -16.09 16.41
C ARG A 260 -8.14 -15.42 16.04
N LEU A 261 -8.18 -14.29 15.33
CA LEU A 261 -6.98 -13.51 14.99
C LEU A 261 -6.31 -12.97 16.25
N SER A 262 -7.05 -12.35 17.16
CA SER A 262 -6.48 -11.83 18.42
C SER A 262 -5.86 -12.93 19.29
N ASP A 263 -6.51 -14.09 19.41
CA ASP A 263 -6.00 -15.23 20.18
C ASP A 263 -4.73 -15.82 19.56
N ALA A 264 -4.70 -15.90 18.22
CA ALA A 264 -3.52 -16.35 17.48
C ALA A 264 -2.33 -15.40 17.69
N ILE A 265 -2.55 -14.09 17.57
CA ILE A 265 -1.52 -13.06 17.80
C ILE A 265 -0.94 -13.18 19.21
N ARG A 266 -1.81 -13.29 20.23
CA ARG A 266 -1.35 -13.43 21.63
C ARG A 266 -0.58 -14.72 21.88
N THR A 267 -1.00 -15.82 21.27
CA THR A 267 -0.29 -17.10 21.37
C THR A 267 1.10 -16.97 20.76
N LEU A 268 1.19 -16.39 19.56
CA LEU A 268 2.45 -16.21 18.84
C LEU A 268 3.36 -15.20 19.54
N ASP A 269 2.81 -14.14 20.12
CA ASP A 269 3.55 -13.17 20.92
C ASP A 269 4.23 -13.83 22.13
N GLY A 270 3.52 -14.69 22.86
CA GLY A 270 4.07 -15.43 24.01
C GLY A 270 5.15 -16.46 23.63
N GLU A 271 5.21 -16.86 22.37
CA GLU A 271 6.22 -17.77 21.81
C GLU A 271 7.37 -17.03 21.12
N THR A 272 7.26 -15.71 20.97
CA THR A 272 8.24 -14.87 20.27
C THR A 272 9.13 -14.13 21.28
N HIS A 273 10.42 -14.03 20.99
CA HIS A 273 11.37 -13.38 21.87
C HIS A 273 12.02 -12.17 21.20
N ARG A 274 12.15 -11.06 21.95
CA ARG A 274 12.87 -9.88 21.46
C ARG A 274 14.35 -10.20 21.29
N THR A 275 14.91 -9.72 20.18
CA THR A 275 16.33 -9.84 19.85
C THR A 275 16.91 -8.44 19.63
N LEU A 276 18.23 -8.34 19.46
CA LEU A 276 18.83 -7.08 19.03
C LEU A 276 18.31 -6.72 17.63
N PRO A 277 18.00 -5.43 17.37
CA PRO A 277 17.45 -5.01 16.09
C PRO A 277 18.38 -5.43 14.94
N ARG A 278 17.80 -6.01 13.90
CA ARG A 278 18.51 -6.27 12.64
C ARG A 278 18.64 -4.97 11.85
N VAL A 279 19.48 -5.04 10.82
CA VAL A 279 19.88 -3.94 9.92
C VAL A 279 18.73 -2.97 9.64
N PRO A 280 18.95 -1.64 9.73
CA PRO A 280 17.91 -0.65 9.46
C PRO A 280 17.26 -0.86 8.10
N PHE A 281 15.93 -0.71 8.04
CA PHE A 281 15.24 -0.62 6.76
C PHE A 281 15.77 0.60 6.00
N SER A 282 16.35 0.34 4.82
CA SER A 282 16.82 1.38 3.91
C SER A 282 15.87 1.43 2.73
N LEU A 283 15.35 2.61 2.44
CA LEU A 283 14.71 2.85 1.16
C LEU A 283 15.74 2.68 0.04
N PRO A 284 15.39 2.02 -1.07
CA PRO A 284 16.28 1.92 -2.21
C PRO A 284 16.50 3.31 -2.80
N ARG A 285 17.73 3.58 -3.24
CA ARG A 285 18.01 4.78 -4.03
C ARG A 285 17.36 4.63 -5.40
N ILE A 286 16.72 5.69 -5.89
CA ILE A 286 16.18 5.72 -7.26
C ILE A 286 17.36 5.57 -8.24
N PRO A 287 17.33 4.54 -9.10
CA PRO A 287 18.33 4.40 -10.15
C PRO A 287 18.34 5.62 -11.10
N PRO A 288 19.51 6.05 -11.62
CA PRO A 288 19.55 7.14 -12.59
C PRO A 288 18.75 6.81 -13.85
N ARG A 289 17.77 7.65 -14.18
CA ARG A 289 17.01 7.52 -15.44
C ARG A 289 17.84 8.03 -16.61
N ARG A 290 18.18 7.15 -17.55
CA ARG A 290 18.94 7.47 -18.78
C ARG A 290 18.04 7.74 -19.98
N MET A 291 16.84 7.15 -19.99
CA MET A 291 15.82 7.41 -21.01
C MET A 291 14.41 7.13 -20.48
N SER A 292 13.40 7.47 -21.27
CA SER A 292 12.01 7.18 -20.92
C SER A 292 11.70 5.69 -21.10
N VAL A 293 10.71 5.17 -20.37
CA VAL A 293 10.24 3.79 -20.52
C VAL A 293 9.82 3.47 -21.97
N PRO A 294 9.04 4.32 -22.69
CA PRO A 294 8.70 4.04 -24.08
C PRO A 294 9.92 3.98 -25.01
N ALA A 295 10.91 4.87 -24.81
CA ALA A 295 12.14 4.84 -25.58
C ALA A 295 12.93 3.55 -25.33
N ALA A 296 13.12 3.19 -24.05
CA ALA A 296 13.83 1.96 -23.67
C ALA A 296 13.17 0.69 -24.25
N ARG A 297 11.83 0.65 -24.30
CA ARG A 297 11.08 -0.49 -24.86
C ARG A 297 11.16 -0.59 -26.39
N ALA A 298 11.51 0.49 -27.08
CA ALA A 298 11.69 0.50 -28.53
C ALA A 298 13.11 0.08 -28.95
N GLU A 299 14.07 0.12 -28.03
CA GLU A 299 15.46 -0.25 -28.30
C GLU A 299 15.67 -1.77 -28.39
N PRO A 300 16.62 -2.23 -29.22
CA PRO A 300 17.07 -3.62 -29.18
C PRO A 300 17.65 -3.97 -27.80
N SER A 301 17.27 -5.13 -27.27
CA SER A 301 17.74 -5.60 -25.97
C SER A 301 18.48 -6.94 -26.06
N GLU A 302 19.29 -7.23 -25.05
CA GLU A 302 19.92 -8.53 -24.83
C GLU A 302 19.90 -8.93 -23.36
N THR A 303 20.04 -10.22 -23.09
CA THR A 303 20.09 -10.75 -21.73
C THR A 303 21.53 -11.06 -21.34
N CYS A 304 22.00 -10.48 -20.22
CA CYS A 304 23.31 -10.77 -19.65
C CYS A 304 23.17 -11.33 -18.23
N PHE A 305 24.28 -11.80 -17.64
CA PHE A 305 24.29 -12.13 -16.22
C PHE A 305 24.16 -10.85 -15.38
N LEU A 306 23.50 -10.95 -14.23
CA LEU A 306 23.31 -9.80 -13.33
C LEU A 306 24.66 -9.18 -12.91
N LYS A 307 25.67 -10.02 -12.65
CA LYS A 307 27.04 -9.58 -12.31
C LYS A 307 27.72 -8.75 -13.40
N ASP A 308 27.30 -8.91 -14.65
CA ASP A 308 27.89 -8.25 -15.83
C ASP A 308 27.02 -7.06 -16.30
N SER A 309 25.98 -6.71 -15.53
CA SER A 309 24.98 -5.70 -15.92
C SER A 309 25.26 -4.29 -15.39
N LYS A 310 26.28 -4.12 -14.54
CA LYS A 310 26.66 -2.82 -13.97
C LYS A 310 26.90 -1.78 -15.07
N GLY A 311 26.30 -0.60 -14.90
CA GLY A 311 26.39 0.53 -15.81
C GLY A 311 25.56 0.38 -17.09
N ARG A 312 24.88 -0.76 -17.29
CA ARG A 312 23.98 -0.97 -18.42
C ARG A 312 22.59 -0.40 -18.11
N ILE A 313 21.83 -0.13 -19.16
CA ILE A 313 20.46 0.38 -19.04
C ILE A 313 19.51 -0.80 -19.04
N ALA A 314 18.64 -0.89 -18.03
CA ALA A 314 17.61 -1.91 -17.94
C ALA A 314 16.64 -1.81 -19.13
N ALA A 315 16.33 -2.94 -19.75
CA ALA A 315 15.29 -3.06 -20.77
C ALA A 315 14.04 -3.79 -20.23
N GLU A 316 14.05 -4.16 -18.95
CA GLU A 316 12.94 -4.81 -18.26
C GLU A 316 12.64 -4.17 -16.91
N TYR A 317 11.45 -4.48 -16.39
CA TYR A 317 11.11 -4.23 -15.00
C TYR A 317 11.72 -5.32 -14.13
N VAL A 318 12.24 -4.96 -12.96
CA VAL A 318 12.53 -5.90 -11.87
C VAL A 318 11.88 -5.38 -10.60
N TRP A 319 11.20 -6.25 -9.87
CA TRP A 319 10.52 -5.92 -8.62
C TRP A 319 10.73 -7.02 -7.58
N ALA A 320 10.73 -6.65 -6.31
CA ALA A 320 10.73 -7.60 -5.20
C ALA A 320 9.30 -7.85 -4.73
N TYR A 321 8.91 -9.12 -4.60
CA TYR A 321 7.61 -9.51 -4.09
C TYR A 321 7.74 -10.41 -2.85
N PRO A 322 6.98 -10.13 -1.77
CA PRO A 322 6.16 -8.92 -1.55
C PRO A 322 7.02 -7.69 -1.21
N PRO A 323 6.49 -6.45 -1.32
CA PRO A 323 5.11 -6.09 -1.70
C PRO A 323 4.86 -5.96 -3.22
N GLY A 324 5.89 -6.12 -4.07
CA GLY A 324 5.76 -5.96 -5.51
C GLY A 324 6.13 -4.58 -6.03
N ILE A 325 6.91 -3.80 -5.28
CA ILE A 325 7.37 -2.47 -5.69
C ILE A 325 8.52 -2.63 -6.71
N PRO A 326 8.44 -1.95 -7.87
CA PRO A 326 9.54 -1.90 -8.83
C PRO A 326 10.83 -1.37 -8.19
N MET A 327 11.90 -2.12 -8.38
CA MET A 327 13.25 -1.71 -7.98
C MET A 327 14.02 -1.07 -9.13
N VAL A 328 13.69 -1.44 -10.37
CA VAL A 328 14.17 -0.79 -11.59
C VAL A 328 13.11 -0.91 -12.69
N VAL A 329 12.99 0.13 -13.50
CA VAL A 329 12.12 0.17 -14.70
C VAL A 329 12.96 0.30 -15.97
N PRO A 330 12.41 -0.04 -17.16
CA PRO A 330 13.14 0.16 -18.41
C PRO A 330 13.61 1.60 -18.61
N GLY A 331 14.87 1.77 -19.01
CA GLY A 331 15.50 3.08 -19.22
C GLY A 331 16.31 3.61 -18.04
N GLU A 332 16.32 2.90 -16.91
CA GLU A 332 17.16 3.21 -15.75
C GLU A 332 18.50 2.46 -15.80
N GLU A 333 19.55 3.07 -15.26
CA GLU A 333 20.87 2.47 -15.17
C GLU A 333 20.98 1.48 -14.00
N ILE A 334 21.57 0.32 -14.27
CA ILE A 334 21.84 -0.68 -13.25
C ILE A 334 23.13 -0.34 -12.50
N THR A 335 23.02 0.17 -11.28
CA THR A 335 24.17 0.54 -10.44
C THR A 335 24.60 -0.60 -9.51
N ASP A 336 25.78 -0.47 -8.88
CA ASP A 336 26.23 -1.42 -7.85
C ASP A 336 25.28 -1.46 -6.64
N GLU A 337 24.72 -0.30 -6.26
CA GLU A 337 23.77 -0.19 -5.17
C GLU A 337 22.46 -0.91 -5.49
N LEU A 338 21.98 -0.83 -6.73
CA LEU A 338 20.80 -1.57 -7.17
C LEU A 338 21.05 -3.08 -7.14
N ILE A 339 22.21 -3.54 -7.65
CA ILE A 339 22.59 -4.96 -7.60
C ILE A 339 22.66 -5.44 -6.14
N SER A 340 23.23 -4.63 -5.25
CA SER A 340 23.29 -4.93 -3.81
C SER A 340 21.89 -5.00 -3.19
N SER A 341 20.98 -4.11 -3.59
CA SER A 341 19.59 -4.10 -3.14
C SER A 341 18.84 -5.37 -3.55
N PHE A 342 19.05 -5.88 -4.76
CA PHE A 342 18.49 -7.17 -5.20
C PHE A 342 18.93 -8.31 -4.28
N ILE A 343 20.22 -8.35 -3.92
CA ILE A 343 20.76 -9.39 -3.05
C ILE A 343 20.13 -9.29 -1.65
N ILE A 344 20.09 -8.09 -1.08
CA ILE A 344 19.51 -7.82 0.25
C ILE A 344 18.03 -8.25 0.29
N GLN A 345 17.22 -7.86 -0.70
CA GLN A 345 15.80 -8.23 -0.75
C GLN A 345 15.62 -9.75 -0.81
N ARG A 346 16.44 -10.44 -1.60
CA ARG A 346 16.40 -11.91 -1.68
C ARG A 346 16.81 -12.58 -0.37
N GLU A 347 17.84 -12.07 0.29
CA GLU A 347 18.30 -12.58 1.60
C GLU A 347 17.25 -12.33 2.70
N ALA A 348 16.47 -11.26 2.57
CA ALA A 348 15.31 -10.98 3.42
C ALA A 348 14.08 -11.86 3.10
N GLY A 349 14.17 -12.75 2.10
CA GLY A 349 13.12 -13.70 1.74
C GLY A 349 12.19 -13.24 0.62
N ALA A 350 12.41 -12.08 0.01
CA ALA A 350 11.62 -11.63 -1.12
C ALA A 350 11.98 -12.41 -2.40
N THR A 351 10.98 -12.63 -3.25
CA THR A 351 11.19 -13.17 -4.59
C THR A 351 11.42 -12.03 -5.57
N LEU A 352 12.56 -12.04 -6.27
CA LEU A 352 12.81 -11.10 -7.35
C LEU A 352 12.12 -11.58 -8.62
N GLN A 353 11.18 -10.79 -9.11
CA GLN A 353 10.45 -11.00 -10.35
C GLN A 353 10.96 -10.03 -11.42
N SER A 354 10.84 -10.42 -12.68
CA SER A 354 11.33 -9.63 -13.81
C SER A 354 10.47 -9.88 -15.04
N THR A 355 10.38 -8.90 -15.94
CA THR A 355 9.52 -9.00 -17.14
C THR A 355 9.81 -10.26 -17.96
N PHE A 356 11.08 -10.63 -18.10
CA PHE A 356 11.49 -11.79 -18.89
C PHE A 356 11.86 -13.01 -18.03
N GLY A 357 11.64 -12.97 -16.72
CA GLY A 357 11.85 -14.10 -15.81
C GLY A 357 13.32 -14.52 -15.63
N GLY A 358 14.27 -13.63 -15.91
CA GLY A 358 15.71 -13.92 -15.80
C GLY A 358 16.27 -13.85 -14.38
N MET A 359 15.62 -13.09 -13.50
CA MET A 359 16.09 -12.82 -12.15
C MET A 359 16.03 -14.08 -11.25
N PRO A 360 16.96 -14.23 -10.30
CA PRO A 360 18.04 -13.31 -9.92
C PRO A 360 19.36 -13.52 -10.69
N LYS A 361 19.39 -14.39 -11.72
CA LYS A 361 20.65 -14.79 -12.38
C LYS A 361 21.00 -13.90 -13.56
N ARG A 362 19.98 -13.47 -14.30
CA ARG A 362 20.11 -12.73 -15.55
C ARG A 362 19.14 -11.56 -15.57
N ILE A 363 19.52 -10.54 -16.31
CA ILE A 363 18.71 -9.34 -16.52
C ILE A 363 18.81 -8.93 -17.99
N THR A 364 17.72 -8.43 -18.54
CA THR A 364 17.62 -7.92 -19.90
C THR A 364 17.91 -6.42 -19.92
N VAL A 365 18.85 -6.02 -20.76
CA VAL A 365 19.45 -4.70 -20.86
C VAL A 365 19.43 -4.22 -22.30
N ILE A 366 19.48 -2.91 -22.50
CA ILE A 366 19.60 -2.32 -23.83
C ILE A 366 20.98 -2.67 -24.42
N LYS A 367 21.01 -2.94 -25.73
CA LYS A 367 22.22 -3.28 -26.48
C LYS A 367 23.18 -2.11 -26.61
#